data_AF-A0A9W9AL82-F1
#
_entry.id   AF-A0A9W9AL82-F1
#
_cell.length_a   1.000
_cell.length_b   1.000
_cell.length_c   1.000
_cell.angle_alpha   90.00
_cell.angle_beta   90.00
_cell.angle_gamma   90.00
#
_symmetry.space_group_name_H-M   'P 1'
#
loop_
_entity.id
_entity.type
_entity.pdbx_description
1 polymer ?
#
loop_
_entity_poly.entity_id
_entity_poly.type
_entity_poly.pdbx_seq_one_letter_code
_entity_poly.pdbx_strand_id
1 'polypeptide(L)'
;MPTGLVQEDHTEDDLQALQGIHLSPVLESRFQLLAQTAEALGLNEPTVISFDQSIARLHARRLNLKLSLNRATYVEEELRIHLARLEAELALLRKWSSMPSEGEPAPETTSGTETETVETLERRRQLIISKAREYQAQLAHLNASNALPDITISDLTSLQEQNKEREKEIRKKRKKVDAFRGLPANPELARLDLLQATKNLKDLTRIREGLLGRMVDDEKRPGPSNFFCALS
;
A
#
# COMPACT_ATOMS: atom_id res chain seq x y z
N MET A 1 0.97 -26.24 -58.62
CA MET A 1 1.57 -25.15 -57.80
C MET A 1 2.04 -25.78 -56.49
N PRO A 2 3.33 -26.12 -56.35
CA PRO A 2 3.82 -26.77 -55.14
C PRO A 2 4.26 -25.72 -54.10
N THR A 3 3.90 -25.98 -52.85
CA THR A 3 4.34 -25.29 -51.63
C THR A 3 5.77 -25.67 -51.29
N GLY A 4 6.67 -24.69 -51.27
CA GLY A 4 8.03 -24.83 -50.77
C GLY A 4 8.07 -24.73 -49.24
N LEU A 5 8.40 -25.85 -48.60
CA LEU A 5 8.87 -25.92 -47.21
C LEU A 5 10.29 -25.34 -47.15
N VAL A 6 10.49 -24.27 -46.40
CA VAL A 6 11.82 -23.76 -46.04
C VAL A 6 12.19 -24.40 -44.71
N GLN A 7 13.26 -25.21 -44.74
CA GLN A 7 13.85 -25.95 -43.64
C GLN A 7 14.45 -25.02 -42.56
N GLU A 8 14.23 -25.40 -41.30
CA GLU A 8 14.70 -24.78 -40.06
C GLU A 8 16.11 -25.28 -39.67
N ASP A 9 17.09 -25.28 -40.58
CA ASP A 9 18.41 -25.90 -40.34
C ASP A 9 19.43 -24.98 -39.61
N HIS A 10 19.02 -23.81 -39.11
CA HIS A 10 19.95 -22.85 -38.45
C HIS A 10 20.14 -23.04 -36.94
N THR A 11 19.43 -23.97 -36.28
CA THR A 11 19.47 -24.08 -34.81
C THR A 11 20.60 -24.98 -34.28
N GLU A 12 21.09 -25.93 -35.08
CA GLU A 12 22.10 -26.90 -34.61
C GLU A 12 23.52 -26.32 -34.55
N ASP A 13 23.87 -25.43 -35.49
CA ASP A 13 25.18 -24.75 -35.52
C ASP A 13 25.34 -23.77 -34.34
N ASP A 14 24.27 -23.08 -33.95
CA ASP A 14 24.28 -22.17 -32.80
C ASP A 14 24.42 -22.92 -31.46
N LEU A 15 23.88 -24.15 -31.37
CA LEU A 15 24.02 -25.02 -30.19
C LEU A 15 25.43 -25.60 -30.06
N GLN A 16 26.11 -25.93 -31.17
CA GLN A 16 27.51 -26.37 -31.15
C GLN A 16 28.47 -25.23 -30.76
N ALA A 17 28.19 -24.00 -31.16
CA ALA A 17 29.00 -22.83 -30.78
C ALA A 17 29.00 -22.56 -29.26
N LEU A 18 27.95 -22.97 -28.55
CA LEU A 18 27.82 -22.78 -27.09
C LEU A 18 28.53 -23.87 -26.26
N GLN A 19 28.89 -25.01 -26.85
CA GLN A 19 29.55 -26.12 -26.13
C GLN A 19 31.00 -25.81 -25.70
N GLY A 20 31.62 -24.77 -26.26
CA GLY A 20 33.00 -24.37 -25.95
C GLY A 20 33.17 -23.24 -24.93
N ILE A 21 32.08 -22.65 -24.42
CA ILE A 21 32.16 -21.51 -23.50
C ILE A 21 32.22 -22.06 -22.07
N HIS A 22 33.41 -22.11 -21.49
CA HIS A 22 33.56 -22.34 -20.05
C HIS A 22 33.01 -21.13 -19.29
N LEU A 23 31.81 -21.26 -18.73
CA LEU A 23 31.24 -20.23 -17.85
C LEU A 23 32.08 -20.15 -16.56
N SER A 24 32.24 -18.93 -16.05
CA SER A 24 32.83 -18.72 -14.73
C SER A 24 31.99 -19.45 -13.66
N PRO A 25 32.60 -20.10 -12.65
CA PRO A 25 31.85 -20.76 -11.57
C PRO A 25 30.89 -19.82 -10.81
N VAL A 26 31.20 -18.52 -10.81
CA VAL A 26 30.32 -17.47 -10.25
C VAL A 26 29.06 -17.28 -11.09
N LEU A 27 29.13 -17.43 -12.41
CA LEU A 27 27.96 -17.34 -13.28
C LEU A 27 27.09 -18.58 -13.16
N GLU A 28 27.69 -19.77 -13.10
CA GLU A 28 26.96 -21.04 -12.92
C GLU A 28 26.13 -21.03 -11.63
N SER A 29 26.72 -20.62 -10.51
CA SER A 29 25.99 -20.49 -9.24
C SER A 29 24.82 -19.49 -9.32
N ARG A 30 24.98 -18.37 -10.04
CA ARG A 30 23.91 -17.38 -10.24
C ARG A 30 22.80 -17.92 -11.13
N PHE A 31 23.12 -18.64 -12.20
CA PHE A 31 22.12 -19.28 -13.06
C PHE A 31 21.36 -20.37 -12.32
N GLN A 32 22.04 -21.16 -11.49
CA GLN A 32 21.40 -22.16 -10.64
C GLN A 32 20.42 -21.51 -9.65
N LEU A 33 20.81 -20.39 -9.04
CA LEU A 33 19.92 -19.62 -8.16
C LEU A 33 18.73 -19.06 -8.93
N LEU A 34 18.92 -18.58 -10.15
CA LEU A 34 17.84 -18.09 -11.01
C LEU A 34 16.87 -19.21 -11.44
N ALA A 35 17.39 -20.41 -11.69
CA ALA A 35 16.57 -21.58 -11.99
C ALA A 35 15.74 -22.01 -10.76
N GLN A 36 16.36 -22.02 -9.57
CA GLN A 36 15.65 -22.30 -8.31
C GLN A 36 14.57 -21.26 -8.02
N THR A 37 14.81 -19.98 -8.29
CA THR A 37 13.79 -18.94 -8.12
C THR A 37 12.68 -19.06 -9.16
N ALA A 38 12.98 -19.42 -10.40
CA ALA A 38 11.97 -19.70 -11.42
C ALA A 38 11.05 -20.86 -11.00
N GLU A 39 11.64 -21.95 -10.53
CA GLU A 39 10.91 -23.12 -10.04
C GLU A 39 10.04 -22.77 -8.83
N ALA A 40 10.59 -22.05 -7.84
CA ALA A 40 9.85 -21.60 -6.67
C ALA A 40 8.70 -20.63 -7.02
N LEU A 41 8.85 -19.84 -8.09
CA LEU A 41 7.82 -18.94 -8.60
C LEU A 41 6.85 -19.64 -9.56
N GLY A 42 7.10 -20.90 -9.93
CA GLY A 42 6.27 -21.68 -10.87
C GLY A 42 6.28 -21.12 -12.29
N LEU A 43 7.42 -20.57 -12.75
CA LEU A 43 7.56 -19.99 -14.07
C LEU A 43 7.92 -21.08 -15.11
N ASN A 44 7.03 -21.28 -16.09
CA ASN A 44 7.29 -22.22 -17.20
C ASN A 44 8.34 -21.69 -18.18
N GLU A 45 8.44 -20.37 -18.34
CA GLU A 45 9.41 -19.69 -19.21
C GLU A 45 10.11 -18.58 -18.41
N PRO A 46 11.37 -18.77 -17.98
CA PRO A 46 12.08 -17.81 -17.13
C PRO A 46 12.57 -16.61 -17.95
N THR A 47 11.65 -15.71 -18.31
CA THR A 47 11.97 -14.40 -18.90
C THR A 47 12.03 -13.33 -17.81
N VAL A 48 12.87 -12.30 -17.98
CA VAL A 48 12.99 -11.20 -16.99
C VAL A 48 11.62 -10.58 -16.66
N ILE A 49 10.77 -10.40 -17.68
CA ILE A 49 9.41 -9.86 -17.52
C ILE A 49 8.55 -10.80 -16.66
N SER A 50 8.65 -12.12 -16.85
CA SER A 50 7.91 -13.10 -16.04
C SER A 50 8.34 -13.10 -14.57
N PHE A 51 9.63 -12.89 -14.29
CA PHE A 51 10.15 -12.70 -12.93
C PHE A 51 9.60 -11.42 -12.30
N ASP A 52 9.70 -10.29 -12.99
CA ASP A 52 9.20 -9.02 -12.46
C ASP A 52 7.69 -9.08 -12.18
N GLN A 53 6.92 -9.68 -13.10
CA GLN A 53 5.48 -9.87 -12.92
C GLN A 53 5.14 -10.80 -11.76
N SER A 54 5.84 -11.93 -11.61
CA SER A 54 5.59 -12.88 -10.53
C SER A 54 5.99 -12.31 -9.17
N ILE A 55 7.11 -11.58 -9.09
CA ILE A 55 7.53 -10.84 -7.88
C ILE A 55 6.50 -9.77 -7.53
N ALA A 56 6.04 -8.98 -8.50
CA ALA A 56 4.99 -7.97 -8.29
C ALA A 56 3.68 -8.60 -7.79
N ARG A 57 3.26 -9.74 -8.39
CA ARG A 57 2.08 -10.51 -7.94
C ARG A 57 2.25 -11.05 -6.53
N LEU A 58 3.42 -11.59 -6.19
CA LEU A 58 3.73 -12.08 -4.84
C LEU A 58 3.65 -10.94 -3.81
N HIS A 59 4.22 -9.77 -4.13
CA HIS A 59 4.14 -8.60 -3.28
C HIS A 59 2.70 -8.12 -3.09
N ALA A 60 1.90 -8.05 -4.16
CA ALA A 60 0.49 -7.69 -4.09
C ALA A 60 -0.29 -8.69 -3.22
N ARG A 61 -0.09 -10.00 -3.43
CA ARG A 61 -0.71 -11.06 -2.61
C ARG A 61 -0.32 -10.94 -1.14
N ARG A 62 0.96 -10.71 -0.85
CA ARG A 62 1.45 -10.50 0.52
C ARG A 62 0.79 -9.30 1.19
N LEU A 63 0.66 -8.17 0.48
CA LEU A 63 -0.02 -6.99 1.02
C LEU A 63 -1.50 -7.26 1.26
N ASN A 64 -2.19 -7.91 0.32
CA ASN A 64 -3.60 -8.28 0.47
C ASN A 64 -3.81 -9.23 1.66
N LEU A 65 -2.92 -10.21 1.86
CA LEU A 65 -2.97 -11.11 3.02
C LEU A 65 -2.74 -10.37 4.33
N LYS A 66 -1.80 -9.42 4.38
CA LYS A 66 -1.61 -8.57 5.57
C LYS A 66 -2.84 -7.73 5.87
N LEU A 67 -3.46 -7.16 4.85
CA LEU A 67 -4.68 -6.39 5.00
C LEU A 67 -5.86 -7.25 5.46
N SER A 68 -6.03 -8.45 4.89
CA SER A 68 -7.10 -9.37 5.32
C SER A 68 -6.86 -9.88 6.74
N LEU A 69 -5.61 -10.16 7.11
CA LEU A 69 -5.24 -10.55 8.48
C LEU A 69 -5.61 -9.43 9.47
N ASN A 70 -5.20 -8.19 9.19
CA ASN A 70 -5.52 -7.05 10.05
C ASN A 70 -7.03 -6.82 10.18
N ARG A 71 -7.79 -7.02 9.11
CA ARG A 71 -9.27 -6.95 9.17
C ARG A 71 -9.85 -8.07 10.03
N ALA A 72 -9.34 -9.30 9.89
CA ALA A 72 -9.79 -10.43 10.69
C ALA A 72 -9.48 -10.22 12.18
N THR A 73 -8.29 -9.75 12.53
CA THR A 73 -7.93 -9.46 13.93
C THR A 73 -8.79 -8.34 14.52
N TYR A 74 -9.15 -7.33 13.72
CA TYR A 74 -10.06 -6.28 14.16
C TYR A 74 -11.46 -6.82 14.47
N VAL A 75 -12.03 -7.60 13.56
CA VAL A 75 -13.35 -8.23 13.75
C VAL A 75 -13.34 -9.19 14.94
N GLU A 76 -12.26 -9.95 15.12
CA GLU A 76 -12.11 -10.84 16.27
C GLU A 76 -12.14 -10.07 17.59
N GLU A 77 -11.43 -8.95 17.67
CA GLU A 77 -11.42 -8.12 18.88
C GLU A 77 -12.79 -7.49 19.15
N GLU A 78 -13.46 -6.99 18.11
CA GLU A 78 -14.83 -6.47 18.22
C GLU A 78 -15.81 -7.54 18.72
N LEU A 79 -15.73 -8.76 18.18
CA LEU A 79 -16.54 -9.89 18.62
C LEU A 79 -16.26 -10.28 20.08
N ARG A 80 -15.00 -10.25 20.52
CA ARG A 80 -14.64 -10.51 21.93
C ARG A 80 -15.26 -9.47 22.87
N ILE A 81 -15.22 -8.19 22.50
CA ILE A 81 -15.85 -7.11 23.28
C ILE A 81 -17.37 -7.32 23.36
N HIS A 82 -18.02 -7.65 22.24
CA HIS A 82 -19.46 -7.93 22.22
C HIS A 82 -19.83 -9.17 23.05
N LEU A 83 -19.02 -10.22 23.00
CA LEU A 83 -19.22 -11.42 23.79
C LEU A 83 -19.12 -11.10 25.29
N ALA A 84 -18.06 -10.41 25.72
CA ALA A 84 -17.90 -10.01 27.12
C ALA A 84 -19.07 -9.13 27.61
N ARG A 85 -19.58 -8.23 26.75
CA ARG A 85 -20.77 -7.44 27.05
C ARG A 85 -22.02 -8.31 27.23
N LEU A 86 -22.26 -9.25 26.33
CA LEU A 86 -23.42 -10.15 26.41
C LEU A 86 -23.33 -11.07 27.63
N GLU A 87 -22.14 -11.56 27.98
CA GLU A 87 -21.94 -12.34 29.21
C GLU A 87 -22.27 -11.53 30.47
N ALA A 88 -21.87 -10.26 30.52
CA ALA A 88 -22.22 -9.36 31.61
C ALA A 88 -23.73 -9.09 31.68
N GLU A 89 -24.38 -8.84 30.54
CA GLU A 89 -25.84 -8.67 30.46
C GLU A 89 -26.59 -9.94 30.89
N LEU A 90 -26.15 -11.12 30.46
CA LEU A 90 -26.71 -12.40 30.90
C LEU A 90 -26.49 -12.64 32.39
N ALA A 91 -25.34 -12.27 32.94
CA ALA A 91 -25.08 -12.35 34.38
C ALA A 91 -26.03 -11.43 35.17
N LEU A 92 -26.34 -10.23 34.67
CA LEU A 92 -27.32 -9.34 35.26
C LEU A 92 -28.73 -9.91 35.19
N LEU A 93 -29.15 -10.43 34.04
CA LEU A 93 -30.46 -11.09 33.88
C LEU A 93 -30.60 -12.29 34.81
N ARG A 94 -29.55 -13.12 34.95
CA ARG A 94 -29.53 -14.22 35.92
C ARG A 94 -29.70 -13.72 37.35
N LYS A 95 -28.96 -12.68 37.74
CA LYS A 95 -29.12 -12.04 39.06
C LYS A 95 -30.54 -11.54 39.28
N TRP A 96 -31.15 -10.89 38.29
CA TRP A 96 -32.53 -10.41 38.39
C TRP A 96 -33.55 -11.55 38.44
N SER A 97 -33.34 -12.63 37.69
CA SER A 97 -34.20 -13.82 37.75
C SER A 97 -34.04 -14.60 39.06
N SER A 98 -32.87 -14.54 39.70
CA SER A 98 -32.59 -15.19 40.98
C SER A 98 -32.96 -14.34 42.19
N MET A 99 -33.20 -13.04 42.02
CA MET A 99 -33.87 -12.24 43.03
C MET A 99 -35.32 -12.69 42.99
N PRO A 100 -35.78 -13.54 43.93
CA PRO A 100 -37.20 -13.87 43.98
C PRO A 100 -37.97 -12.56 44.03
N SER A 101 -39.10 -12.50 43.32
CA SER A 101 -40.04 -11.38 43.42
C SER A 101 -40.36 -11.18 44.90
N GLU A 102 -39.67 -10.26 45.58
CA GLU A 102 -39.97 -9.80 46.94
C GLU A 102 -41.32 -9.04 46.99
N GLY A 103 -42.18 -9.23 45.98
CA GLY A 103 -43.39 -8.44 45.76
C GLY A 103 -44.56 -9.20 45.13
N GLU A 104 -44.61 -10.54 45.19
CA GLU A 104 -45.91 -11.23 45.13
C GLU A 104 -46.40 -11.48 46.57
N PRO A 105 -47.18 -10.55 47.16
CA PRO A 105 -48.03 -10.92 48.28
C PRO A 105 -49.06 -11.92 47.74
N ALA A 106 -49.08 -13.10 48.34
CA ALA A 106 -50.18 -14.03 48.16
C ALA A 106 -51.52 -13.28 48.35
N PRO A 107 -52.50 -13.45 47.45
CA PRO A 107 -53.79 -12.83 47.65
C PRO A 107 -54.47 -13.53 48.83
N GLU A 108 -55.09 -12.71 49.67
CA GLU A 108 -55.96 -13.09 50.79
C GLU A 108 -55.17 -13.46 52.05
N THR A 109 -55.06 -12.59 53.06
CA THR A 109 -56.19 -12.27 53.95
C THR A 109 -55.89 -10.98 54.73
N THR A 110 -56.80 -10.01 54.65
CA THR A 110 -57.25 -9.07 55.68
C THR A 110 -56.28 -8.53 56.75
N SER A 111 -56.33 -7.21 56.89
CA SER A 111 -56.14 -6.45 58.15
C SER A 111 -54.70 -6.32 58.68
N GLY A 112 -54.14 -5.11 58.55
CA GLY A 112 -53.05 -4.69 59.41
C GLY A 112 -52.33 -3.47 58.89
N THR A 113 -52.51 -2.35 59.57
CA THR A 113 -51.49 -1.31 59.69
C THR A 113 -50.24 -1.97 60.29
N GLU A 114 -49.41 -2.60 59.46
CA GLU A 114 -48.11 -3.10 59.90
C GLU A 114 -47.21 -1.88 60.10
N THR A 115 -47.09 -1.48 61.36
CA THR A 115 -45.99 -0.65 61.84
C THR A 115 -44.70 -1.23 61.29
N GLU A 116 -44.02 -0.49 60.41
CA GLU A 116 -42.66 -0.80 59.98
C GLU A 116 -41.80 -0.98 61.24
N THR A 117 -41.57 -2.22 61.65
CA THR A 117 -40.75 -2.54 62.81
C THR A 117 -39.33 -2.04 62.54
N VAL A 118 -38.66 -1.42 63.51
CA VAL A 118 -37.31 -0.84 63.36
C VAL A 118 -36.33 -1.84 62.71
N GLU A 119 -36.50 -3.13 62.99
CA GLU A 119 -35.70 -4.21 62.41
C GLU A 119 -35.82 -4.34 60.88
N THR A 120 -37.00 -4.11 60.28
CA THR A 120 -37.16 -4.18 58.81
C THR A 120 -36.51 -3.00 58.12
N LEU A 121 -36.54 -1.82 58.74
CA LEU A 121 -35.81 -0.63 58.28
C LEU A 121 -34.29 -0.81 58.39
N GLU A 122 -33.80 -1.43 59.46
CA GLU A 122 -32.38 -1.72 59.62
C GLU A 122 -31.86 -2.72 58.58
N ARG A 123 -32.61 -3.79 58.31
CA ARG A 123 -32.28 -4.75 57.24
C ARG A 123 -32.27 -4.08 55.87
N ARG A 124 -33.24 -3.22 55.57
CA ARG A 124 -33.27 -2.44 54.32
C ARG A 124 -32.08 -1.50 54.21
N ARG A 125 -31.68 -0.85 55.31
CA ARG A 125 -30.49 0.01 55.35
C ARG A 125 -29.21 -0.78 55.07
N GLN A 126 -29.06 -1.97 55.65
CA GLN A 126 -27.92 -2.85 55.39
C GLN A 126 -27.88 -3.35 53.94
N LEU A 127 -29.03 -3.66 53.33
CA LEU A 127 -29.14 -3.99 51.90
C LEU A 127 -28.73 -2.83 51.00
N ILE A 128 -29.11 -1.60 51.34
CA ILE A 128 -28.70 -0.42 50.57
C ILE A 128 -27.19 -0.20 50.70
N ILE A 129 -26.63 -0.35 51.90
CA ILE A 129 -25.19 -0.18 52.14
C ILE A 129 -24.37 -1.24 51.40
N SER A 130 -24.81 -2.51 51.40
CA SER A 130 -24.13 -3.58 50.66
C SER A 130 -24.18 -3.33 49.15
N LYS A 131 -25.34 -2.97 48.59
CA LYS A 131 -25.44 -2.59 47.16
C LYS A 131 -24.58 -1.36 46.82
N ALA A 132 -24.55 -0.34 47.68
CA ALA A 132 -23.71 0.84 47.48
C ALA A 132 -22.23 0.47 47.42
N ARG A 133 -21.77 -0.46 48.26
CA ARG A 133 -20.38 -0.98 48.23
C ARG A 133 -20.10 -1.78 46.95
N GLU A 134 -21.04 -2.59 46.49
CA GLU A 134 -20.90 -3.32 45.22
C GLU A 134 -20.76 -2.36 44.03
N TYR A 135 -21.57 -1.29 43.98
CA TYR A 135 -21.43 -0.27 42.93
C TYR A 135 -20.11 0.50 43.02
N GLN A 136 -19.63 0.81 44.23
CA GLN A 136 -18.31 1.41 44.40
C GLN A 136 -17.19 0.48 43.90
N ALA A 137 -17.29 -0.82 44.16
CA ALA A 137 -16.33 -1.81 43.65
C ALA A 137 -16.38 -1.93 42.12
N GLN A 138 -17.57 -1.91 41.52
CA GLN A 138 -17.75 -1.91 40.07
C GLN A 138 -17.19 -0.64 39.42
N LEU A 139 -17.40 0.53 40.02
CA LEU A 139 -16.81 1.79 39.56
C LEU A 139 -15.28 1.78 39.67
N ALA A 140 -14.72 1.24 40.75
CA ALA A 140 -13.27 1.08 40.91
C ALA A 140 -12.69 0.14 39.84
N HIS A 141 -13.38 -0.97 39.55
CA HIS A 141 -12.97 -1.88 38.49
C HIS A 141 -13.03 -1.23 37.10
N LEU A 142 -14.10 -0.50 36.78
CA LEU A 142 -14.22 0.23 35.51
C LEU A 142 -13.19 1.35 35.37
N ASN A 143 -12.86 2.04 36.47
CA ASN A 143 -11.79 3.05 36.46
C ASN A 143 -10.41 2.42 36.27
N ALA A 144 -10.18 1.20 36.80
CA ALA A 144 -8.94 0.46 36.57
C ALA A 144 -8.85 -0.09 35.13
N SER A 145 -9.96 -0.57 34.55
CA SER A 145 -9.99 -1.07 33.16
C SER A 145 -9.96 0.06 32.13
N ASN A 146 -10.55 1.21 32.45
CA ASN A 146 -10.53 2.42 31.62
C ASN A 146 -9.44 3.39 32.06
N ALA A 147 -8.36 2.90 32.66
CA ALA A 147 -7.16 3.69 32.88
C ALA A 147 -6.59 4.06 31.51
N LEU A 148 -7.14 5.11 30.92
CA LEU A 148 -6.57 5.81 29.79
C LEU A 148 -5.12 6.12 30.18
N PRO A 149 -4.15 5.95 29.27
CA PRO A 149 -2.81 6.46 29.52
C PRO A 149 -2.96 7.92 29.91
N ASP A 150 -2.29 8.32 31.01
CA ASP A 150 -2.33 9.66 31.56
C ASP A 150 -1.57 10.61 30.60
N ILE A 151 -2.15 10.81 29.42
CA ILE A 151 -1.59 11.65 28.37
C ILE A 151 -1.79 13.07 28.86
N THR A 152 -0.70 13.65 29.33
CA THR A 152 -0.74 15.01 29.86
C THR A 152 -0.92 15.99 28.70
N ILE A 153 -1.47 17.18 28.97
CA ILE A 153 -1.67 18.21 27.94
C ILE A 153 -0.35 18.55 27.21
N SER A 154 0.79 18.45 27.92
CA SER A 154 2.13 18.60 27.35
C SER A 154 2.48 17.53 26.30
N ASP A 155 2.02 16.30 26.49
CA ASP A 155 2.28 15.20 25.57
C ASP A 155 1.50 15.43 24.28
N LEU A 156 0.24 15.88 24.40
CA LEU A 156 -0.58 16.26 23.25
C LEU A 156 0.03 17.41 22.45
N THR A 157 0.54 18.45 23.12
CA THR A 157 1.20 19.56 22.42
C THR A 157 2.49 19.12 21.75
N SER A 158 3.29 18.27 22.41
CA SER A 158 4.52 17.71 21.81
C SER A 158 4.22 16.85 20.57
N LEU A 159 3.18 16.02 20.62
CA LEU A 159 2.74 15.20 19.49
C LEU A 159 2.20 16.07 18.35
N GLN A 160 1.49 17.15 18.68
CA GLN A 160 1.01 18.12 17.70
C GLN A 160 2.17 18.83 16.99
N GLU A 161 3.21 19.23 17.71
CA GLU A 161 4.43 19.82 17.13
C GLU A 161 5.16 18.83 16.24
N GLN A 162 5.34 17.58 16.68
CA GLN A 162 5.95 16.52 15.85
C GLN A 162 5.15 16.28 14.56
N ASN A 163 3.82 16.27 14.64
CA ASN A 163 2.97 16.13 13.46
C ASN A 163 3.12 17.33 12.50
N LYS A 164 3.17 18.55 13.01
CA LYS A 164 3.44 19.75 12.19
C LYS A 164 4.82 19.68 11.51
N GLU A 165 5.84 19.19 12.20
CA GLU A 165 7.19 19.04 11.65
C GLU A 165 7.19 18.01 10.49
N ARG A 166 6.58 16.85 10.71
CA ARG A 166 6.42 15.81 9.67
C ARG A 166 5.62 16.30 8.47
N GLU A 167 4.56 17.06 8.68
CA GLU A 167 3.78 17.65 7.59
C GLU A 167 4.62 18.62 6.73
N LYS A 168 5.46 19.45 7.37
CA LYS A 168 6.39 20.32 6.64
C LYS A 168 7.36 19.51 5.79
N GLU A 169 7.91 18.43 6.33
CA GLU A 169 8.79 17.54 5.57
C GLU A 169 8.09 16.88 4.39
N ILE A 170 6.86 16.39 4.60
CA ILE A 170 6.05 15.79 3.54
C ILE A 170 5.78 16.83 2.44
N ARG A 171 5.43 18.07 2.79
CA ARG A 171 5.24 19.15 1.81
C ARG A 171 6.53 19.44 1.03
N LYS A 172 7.70 19.47 1.69
CA LYS A 172 8.99 19.64 1.01
C LYS A 172 9.26 18.48 0.04
N LYS A 173 9.02 17.24 0.46
CA LYS A 173 9.19 16.04 -0.39
C LYS A 173 8.23 16.04 -1.58
N ARG A 174 6.96 16.41 -1.37
CA ARG A 174 5.97 16.58 -2.45
C ARG A 174 6.41 17.61 -3.47
N LYS A 175 6.84 18.80 -3.02
CA LYS A 175 7.38 19.83 -3.92
C LYS A 175 8.58 19.34 -4.73
N LYS A 176 9.48 18.54 -4.12
CA LYS A 176 10.59 17.92 -4.84
C LYS A 176 10.06 16.96 -5.90
N VAL A 177 9.16 16.05 -5.54
CA VAL A 177 8.54 15.11 -6.50
C VAL A 177 7.82 15.84 -7.63
N ASP A 178 7.07 16.90 -7.32
CA ASP A 178 6.37 17.72 -8.31
C ASP A 178 7.34 18.45 -9.26
N ALA A 179 8.49 18.91 -8.76
CA ALA A 179 9.55 19.46 -9.61
C ALA A 179 10.13 18.42 -10.58
N PHE A 180 10.05 17.14 -10.22
CA PHE A 180 10.49 16.02 -11.06
C PHE A 180 9.37 15.37 -11.89
N ARG A 181 8.10 15.81 -11.77
CA ARG A 181 6.96 15.24 -12.53
C ARG A 181 7.05 15.40 -14.04
N GLY A 182 7.97 16.23 -14.54
CA GLY A 182 8.25 16.41 -15.97
C GLY A 182 9.57 15.80 -16.45
N LEU A 183 10.39 15.22 -15.56
CA LEU A 183 11.60 14.51 -15.97
C LEU A 183 11.26 13.03 -16.17
N PRO A 184 11.78 12.37 -17.23
CA PRO A 184 11.59 10.93 -17.38
C PRO A 184 12.19 10.22 -16.16
N ALA A 185 11.52 9.16 -15.70
CA ALA A 185 11.86 8.44 -14.48
C ALA A 185 13.31 7.90 -14.45
N ASN A 186 13.97 7.82 -15.60
CA ASN A 186 15.37 7.47 -15.73
C ASN A 186 16.19 8.68 -16.25
N PRO A 187 17.10 9.24 -15.43
CA PRO A 187 17.94 10.37 -15.84
C PRO A 187 18.90 10.00 -16.98
N GLU A 188 19.26 8.73 -17.13
CA GLU A 188 20.12 8.29 -18.24
C GLU A 188 19.36 8.29 -19.56
N LEU A 189 18.06 7.99 -19.56
CA LEU A 189 17.21 8.11 -20.76
C LEU A 189 17.12 9.58 -21.20
N ALA A 190 16.94 10.51 -20.25
CA ALA A 190 16.94 11.94 -20.55
C ALA A 190 18.25 12.41 -21.20
N ARG A 191 19.39 11.86 -20.77
CA ARG A 191 20.70 12.17 -21.36
C ARG A 191 20.84 11.63 -22.77
N LEU A 192 20.34 10.42 -23.03
CA LEU A 192 20.34 9.85 -24.38
C LEU A 192 19.46 10.67 -25.32
N ASP A 193 18.26 11.07 -24.88
CA ASP A 193 17.36 11.92 -25.66
C ASP A 193 17.97 13.29 -25.95
N LEU A 194 18.67 13.89 -24.98
CA LEU A 194 19.43 15.15 -25.18
C LEU A 194 20.54 14.96 -26.21
N LEU A 195 21.33 13.89 -26.11
CA LEU A 195 22.37 13.58 -27.09
C LEU A 195 21.79 13.41 -28.50
N GLN A 196 20.66 12.71 -28.62
CA GLN A 196 19.98 12.55 -29.90
C GLN A 196 19.46 13.88 -30.45
N ALA A 197 18.83 14.71 -29.62
CA ALA A 197 18.34 16.03 -30.01
C ALA A 197 19.48 16.96 -30.47
N THR A 198 20.63 16.93 -29.78
CA THR A 198 21.80 17.72 -30.18
C THR A 198 22.42 17.25 -31.49
N LYS A 199 22.43 15.94 -31.75
CA LYS A 199 22.86 15.40 -33.04
C LYS A 199 21.94 15.88 -34.17
N ASN A 200 20.62 15.76 -33.99
CA ASN A 200 19.62 16.22 -34.95
C ASN A 200 19.75 17.73 -35.23
N LEU A 201 19.99 18.53 -34.19
CA LEU A 201 20.22 19.98 -34.33
C LEU A 201 21.46 20.27 -35.19
N LYS A 202 22.58 19.56 -34.96
CA LYS A 202 23.79 19.72 -35.78
C LYS A 202 23.55 19.34 -37.24
N ASP A 203 22.82 18.26 -37.48
CA ASP A 203 22.50 17.80 -38.84
C ASP A 203 21.62 18.83 -39.56
N LEU A 204 20.60 19.37 -38.90
CA LEU A 204 19.75 20.44 -39.44
C LEU A 204 20.54 21.73 -39.71
N THR A 205 21.43 22.11 -38.80
CA THR A 205 22.31 23.28 -39.00
C THR A 205 23.22 23.08 -40.22
N ARG A 206 23.81 21.90 -40.39
CA ARG A 206 24.63 21.58 -41.57
C ARG A 206 23.83 21.64 -42.86
N ILE A 207 22.59 21.13 -42.86
CA ILE A 207 21.69 21.21 -44.03
C ILE A 207 21.37 22.68 -44.35
N ARG A 208 21.06 23.48 -43.32
CA ARG A 208 20.80 24.92 -43.46
C ARG A 208 22.00 25.64 -44.06
N GLU A 209 23.19 25.42 -43.53
CA GLU A 209 24.43 26.02 -44.04
C GLU A 209 24.70 25.60 -45.48
N GLY A 210 24.50 24.33 -45.83
CA GLY A 210 24.65 23.83 -47.19
C GLY A 210 23.61 24.38 -48.18
N LEU A 211 22.40 24.71 -47.73
CA LEU A 211 21.40 25.42 -48.53
C LEU A 211 21.79 26.88 -48.74
N LEU A 212 22.18 27.58 -47.67
CA LEU A 212 22.63 28.97 -47.75
C LEU A 212 23.87 29.13 -48.64
N GLY A 213 24.83 28.20 -48.55
CA GLY A 213 26.00 28.18 -49.43
C GLY A 213 25.62 28.06 -50.90
N ARG A 214 24.71 27.12 -51.24
CA ARG A 214 24.22 26.95 -52.61
C ARG A 214 23.49 28.18 -53.15
N MET A 215 22.69 28.87 -52.32
CA MET A 215 22.02 30.11 -52.72
C MET A 215 23.03 31.22 -53.07
N VAL A 216 24.10 31.36 -52.28
CA VAL A 216 25.16 32.35 -52.55
C VAL A 216 25.95 31.98 -53.81
N ASP A 217 26.19 30.69 -54.05
CA ASP A 217 26.90 30.21 -55.24
C ASP A 217 26.06 30.38 -56.52
N ASP A 218 24.75 30.16 -56.46
CA ASP A 218 23.82 30.39 -57.57
C ASP A 218 23.67 31.88 -57.90
N GLU A 219 23.74 32.76 -56.89
CA GLU A 219 23.78 34.22 -57.09
C GLU A 219 25.09 34.69 -57.74
N LYS A 220 26.20 33.99 -57.49
CA LYS A 220 27.52 34.28 -58.08
C LYS A 220 27.76 33.64 -59.45
N ARG A 221 26.91 32.71 -59.91
CA ARG A 221 26.98 32.25 -61.30
C ARG A 221 26.41 33.33 -62.20
N PRO A 222 27.23 34.00 -63.04
CA PRO A 222 26.65 34.79 -64.12
C PRO A 222 25.88 33.80 -64.98
N GLY A 223 24.55 34.01 -65.09
CA GLY A 223 23.72 33.20 -65.99
C GLY A 223 24.37 33.15 -67.37
N PRO A 224 24.21 32.05 -68.13
CA PRO A 224 24.69 32.03 -69.50
C PRO A 224 24.02 33.21 -70.22
N SER A 225 24.84 34.22 -70.52
CA SER A 225 24.53 35.25 -71.47
C SER A 225 23.99 34.55 -72.71
N ASN A 226 22.70 34.79 -72.99
CA ASN A 226 22.07 34.46 -74.26
C ASN A 226 22.83 35.18 -75.38
N PHE A 227 23.94 34.59 -75.82
CA PHE A 227 24.61 34.86 -77.07
C PHE A 227 24.06 33.84 -78.08
N PHE A 228 23.10 34.27 -78.89
CA PHE A 228 22.70 33.78 -80.23
C PHE A 228 21.36 34.49 -80.52
N CYS A 229 21.24 35.59 -81.27
CA CYS A 229 21.65 35.86 -82.65
C CYS A 229 21.13 34.82 -83.65
N ALA A 230 19.90 35.03 -84.17
CA ALA A 230 19.49 34.56 -85.51
C ALA A 230 18.22 35.30 -85.98
N LEU A 231 18.42 36.22 -86.93
CA LEU A 231 17.58 36.57 -88.09
C LEU A 231 16.05 36.34 -88.00
N SER A 232 15.29 37.44 -88.01
CA SER A 232 14.47 37.89 -89.17
C SER A 232 13.70 39.16 -88.84
#